data_AF-A0A349B326-F1
#
_entry.id   AF-A0A349B326-F1
#
_cell.length_a   1.000
_cell.length_b   1.000
_cell.length_c   1.000
_cell.angle_alpha   90.00
_cell.angle_beta   90.00
_cell.angle_gamma   90.00
#
_symmetry.space_group_name_H-M   'P 1'
#
loop_
_entity.id
_entity.type
_entity.pdbx_description
1 polymer ?
#
loop_
_entity_poly.entity_id
_entity_poly.type
_entity_poly.pdbx_seq_one_letter_code
_entity_poly.pdbx_strand_id
1 'polypeptide(L)' 'TIEDSAELQLQQPHVITLETRPANAEGSGQVTIRELVKNSLRMRPDRIIVG' A
#
# COMPACT_ATOMS: atom_id res chain seq x y z
N THR A 1 5.35 3.62 -0.51
CA THR A 1 4.15 4.46 -0.50
C THR A 1 2.94 3.55 -0.34
N ILE A 2 1.79 4.09 0.03
CA ILE A 2 0.52 3.35 0.12
C ILE A 2 -0.53 4.20 -0.58
N GLU A 3 -1.05 3.72 -1.70
CA GLU A 3 -1.91 4.52 -2.58
C GLU A 3 -3.10 3.68 -3.09
N ASP A 4 -4.20 4.35 -3.46
CA ASP A 4 -5.31 3.69 -4.17
C ASP A 4 -4.89 3.30 -5.60
N SER A 5 -4.06 4.11 -6.25
CA SER A 5 -3.40 3.82 -7.51
C SER A 5 -1.95 4.28 -7.44
N ALA A 6 -1.01 3.49 -7.93
CA ALA A 6 0.41 3.83 -7.82
C ALA A 6 0.79 5.01 -8.73
N GLU A 7 0.90 6.21 -8.16
CA GLU A 7 1.24 7.45 -8.89
C GLU A 7 2.66 7.94 -8.55
N LEU A 8 3.06 7.81 -7.29
CA LEU A 8 4.31 8.37 -6.81
C LEU A 8 5.53 7.51 -7.19
N GLN A 9 6.48 8.12 -7.90
CA GLN A 9 7.78 7.51 -8.20
C GLN A 9 8.88 8.09 -7.32
N LEU A 10 9.39 7.26 -6.41
CA LEU A 10 10.46 7.60 -5.48
C LEU A 10 11.80 7.03 -5.95
N GLN A 11 12.86 7.85 -5.95
CA GLN A 11 14.20 7.44 -6.39
C GLN A 11 15.08 6.87 -5.27
N GLN A 12 14.58 6.80 -4.04
CA GLN A 12 15.35 6.25 -2.92
C GLN A 12 15.53 4.72 -3.06
N PRO A 13 16.67 4.16 -2.63
CA PRO A 13 17.00 2.74 -2.86
C PRO A 13 16.13 1.75 -2.07
N HIS A 14 15.56 2.15 -0.93
CA HIS A 14 14.77 1.28 -0.05
C HIS A 14 13.33 1.76 0.01
N VAL A 15 12.59 1.52 -1.08
CA VAL A 15 11.18 1.89 -1.19
C VAL A 15 10.36 0.64 -1.51
N ILE A 16 9.24 0.51 -0.80
CA ILE A 16 8.19 -0.46 -1.10
C ILE A 16 6.93 0.32 -1.43
N THR A 17 6.30 -0.01 -2.55
CA THR A 17 5.01 0.53 -2.97
C THR A 17 3.93 -0.50 -2.70
N LEU A 18 2.86 -0.06 -2.03
CA LEU A 18 1.68 -0.86 -1.75
C LEU A 18 0.48 -0.17 -2.39
N GLU A 19 -0.40 -0.96 -2.98
CA GLU A 19 -1.58 -0.47 -3.69
C GLU A 19 -2.82 -1.17 -3.17
N THR A 20 -3.94 -0.45 -3.08
CA THR A 20 -5.21 -1.09 -2.75
C THR A 20 -5.61 -2.08 -3.83
N ARG A 21 -6.49 -3.00 -3.45
CA ARG A 21 -7.09 -3.92 -4.41
C ARG A 21 -8.60 -3.92 -4.20
N PRO A 22 -9.40 -3.60 -5.21
CA PRO A 22 -10.84 -3.80 -5.12
C PRO A 22 -11.17 -5.29 -4.98
N ALA A 23 -12.38 -5.59 -4.53
CA ALA A 23 -12.87 -6.96 -4.54
C ALA A 23 -12.93 -7.51 -5.98
N ASN A 24 -12.70 -8.81 -6.14
CA ASN A 24 -12.98 -9.51 -7.39
C ASN A 24 -14.49 -9.65 -7.65
N ALA A 25 -14.87 -10.27 -8.77
CA ALA A 25 -16.26 -10.43 -9.18
C ALA A 25 -17.11 -11.20 -8.13
N GLU A 26 -16.47 -12.05 -7.33
CA GLU A 26 -17.08 -12.81 -6.24
C GLU A 26 -17.17 -12.02 -4.92
N GLY A 27 -16.76 -10.75 -4.91
CA GLY A 27 -16.78 -9.90 -3.70
C GLY A 27 -15.65 -10.20 -2.70
N SER A 28 -14.61 -10.92 -3.12
CA SER A 28 -13.51 -11.37 -2.26
C SER A 28 -12.17 -10.73 -2.63
N GLY A 29 -11.19 -10.84 -1.73
CA GLY A 29 -9.82 -10.39 -2.00
C GLY A 29 -9.60 -8.87 -1.99
N GLN A 30 -10.58 -8.09 -1.51
CA GLN A 30 -10.40 -6.66 -1.26
C GLN A 30 -9.23 -6.43 -0.30
N VAL A 31 -8.41 -5.42 -0.59
CA VAL A 31 -7.37 -4.91 0.30
C VAL A 31 -7.50 -3.40 0.36
N THR A 32 -7.83 -2.89 1.54
CA THR A 32 -8.05 -1.47 1.80
C THR A 32 -6.76 -0.75 2.20
N ILE A 33 -6.71 0.57 2.04
CA ILE A 33 -5.63 1.42 2.58
C ILE A 33 -5.36 1.08 4.06
N ARG A 34 -6.43 0.93 4.86
CA ARG A 34 -6.31 0.63 6.30
C ARG A 34 -5.57 -0.69 6.55
N GLU A 35 -5.82 -1.71 5.74
CA GLU A 35 -5.12 -3.00 5.87
C GLU A 35 -3.66 -2.89 5.45
N LEU A 36 -3.37 -2.16 4.37
CA LEU A 36 -2.00 -1.90 3.92
C LEU A 36 -1.20 -1.14 4.97
N VAL A 37 -1.78 -0.08 5.56
CA VAL A 37 -1.15 0.69 6.65
C VAL A 37 -0.88 -0.20 7.86
N LYS A 38 -1.84 -1.03 8.27
CA LYS A 38 -1.63 -1.95 9.40
C LYS A 38 -0.52 -2.97 9.12
N ASN A 39 -0.47 -3.51 7.91
CA ASN A 39 0.55 -4.48 7.53
C ASN A 39 1.93 -3.83 7.39
N SER A 40 2.02 -2.62 6.84
CA SER A 40 3.28 -1.92 6.65
C SER A 40 3.99 -1.62 7.97
N LEU A 41 3.25 -1.37 9.07
CA LEU A 41 3.85 -1.20 10.40
C LEU A 41 4.66 -2.42 10.88
N ARG A 42 4.36 -3.63 10.38
CA ARG A 42 5.11 -4.86 10.71
C ARG A 42 6.41 -4.99 9.91
N MET A 43 6.58 -4.18 8.86
CA MET A 43 7.76 -4.18 8.00
C MET A 43 8.87 -3.26 8.55
N ARG A 44 8.69 -2.71 9.75
CA ARG A 44 9.60 -1.75 10.40
C ARG A 44 9.99 -0.59 9.48
N PRO A 45 9.01 0.17 8.94
CA PRO A 45 9.30 1.26 8.02
C PRO A 45 9.88 2.45 8.79
N ASP A 46 10.84 3.14 8.18
CA ASP A 46 11.31 4.44 8.69
C ASP A 46 10.30 5.57 8.40
N ARG A 47 9.57 5.46 7.29
CA ARG A 47 8.57 6.44 6.84
C ARG A 47 7.44 5.76 6.07
N ILE A 48 6.21 6.18 6.33
CA ILE A 48 5.03 5.82 5.54
C ILE A 48 4.50 7.09 4.87
N ILE A 49 4.25 7.02 3.57
CA ILE A 49 3.57 8.05 2.78
C ILE A 49 2.25 7.43 2.32
N VAL A 50 1.14 8.07 2.64
CA VAL A 50 -0.21 7.67 2.23
C VAL A 50 -0.73 8.72 1.25
N GLY A 51 -1.11 8.28 0.06
CA GLY A 51 -1.67 9.08 -1.02
C GLY A 51 -3.04 8.58 -1.42
#